data_AF-A0A6J7P083-F1
#
_entry.id   AF-A0A6J7P083-F1
#
_cell.length_a   1.000
_cell.length_b   1.000
_cell.length_c   1.000
_cell.angle_alpha   90.00
_cell.angle_beta   90.00
_cell.angle_gamma   90.00
#
_symmetry.space_group_name_H-M   'P 1'
#
loop_
_entity.id
_entity.type
_entity.pdbx_description
1 polymer ?
#
loop_
_entity_poly.entity_id
_entity_poly.type
_entity_poly.pdbx_seq_one_letter_code
_entity_poly.pdbx_strand_id
1 'polypeptide(L)'
;MAVHLEAIDSVIESKRAEAIGQFDLFGGESTTQVMGVELDIPQGEWEKSQLLSYEREMLGLYVSDHPLLGIEHVLKANTDMSISELLDEGAVHDSVVTVGGLITSINRKVTKQGASWAIVTVEDLGGSIEALFFSNAYTQHAMSLVEDRVVIIRGRVDHRDEQLRFTALDLSSPDISRGPVGPLIISLPIAQCTPPIVDRMKEILRSHPGPREVHLHLDDRGTNTVLKLDAKITSSPSLSADLKAILGPGCLV
;
A
#
# COMPACT_ATOMS: atom_id res chain seq x y z
N MET A 1 17.65 6.40 19.81
CA MET A 1 18.96 6.83 19.25
C MET A 1 20.05 7.09 20.29
N ALA A 2 19.76 7.38 21.57
CA ALA A 2 20.79 7.75 22.56
C ALA A 2 21.79 6.62 22.93
N VAL A 3 21.33 5.37 22.94
CA VAL A 3 22.10 4.23 23.50
C VAL A 3 23.29 3.81 22.63
N HIS A 4 23.24 4.05 21.31
CA HIS A 4 24.31 3.63 20.40
C HIS A 4 25.60 4.43 20.57
N LEU A 5 25.50 5.73 20.86
CA LEU A 5 26.67 6.59 21.06
C LEU A 5 27.41 6.19 22.34
N GLU A 6 26.67 5.95 23.41
CA GLU A 6 27.21 5.50 24.70
C GLU A 6 27.86 4.11 24.58
N ALA A 7 27.27 3.21 23.79
CA ALA A 7 27.88 1.93 23.45
C ALA A 7 29.22 2.10 22.70
N ILE A 8 29.23 2.96 21.67
CA ILE A 8 30.43 3.21 20.85
C ILE A 8 31.55 3.81 21.71
N ASP A 9 31.24 4.79 22.54
CA ASP A 9 32.23 5.44 23.40
C ASP A 9 32.88 4.46 24.39
N SER A 10 32.08 3.56 24.99
CA SER A 10 32.62 2.54 25.90
C SER A 10 33.58 1.56 25.22
N VAL A 11 33.29 1.15 23.98
CA VAL A 11 34.15 0.26 23.20
C VAL A 11 35.41 1.00 22.74
N ILE A 12 35.30 2.27 22.36
CA ILE A 12 36.46 3.09 21.98
C ILE A 12 37.42 3.25 23.15
N GLU A 13 36.92 3.50 24.36
CA GLU A 13 37.76 3.65 25.56
C GLU A 13 38.49 2.35 25.90
N SER A 14 37.80 1.22 25.86
CA SER A 14 38.39 -0.11 26.03
C SER A 14 39.46 -0.42 24.97
N LYS A 15 39.17 -0.15 23.69
CA LYS A 15 40.13 -0.37 22.59
C LYS A 15 41.34 0.56 22.66
N ARG A 16 41.17 1.78 23.17
CA ARG A 16 42.27 2.73 23.40
C ARG A 16 43.18 2.26 24.53
N ALA A 17 42.62 1.75 25.63
CA ALA A 17 43.39 1.19 26.74
C ALA A 17 44.20 -0.05 26.31
N GLU A 18 43.59 -0.94 25.51
CA GLU A 18 44.30 -2.07 24.87
C GLU A 18 45.47 -1.60 23.98
N ALA A 19 45.24 -0.58 23.14
CA ALA A 19 46.27 -0.06 22.23
C ALA A 19 47.47 0.59 22.95
N ILE A 20 47.28 1.10 24.17
CA ILE A 20 48.35 1.66 25.01
C ILE A 20 49.08 0.54 25.79
N GLY A 21 48.70 -0.73 25.59
CA GLY A 21 49.30 -1.89 26.25
C GLY A 21 48.85 -2.05 27.71
N GLN A 22 47.79 -1.36 28.11
CA GLN A 22 47.20 -1.46 29.43
C GLN A 22 46.21 -2.63 29.43
N PHE A 23 46.76 -3.85 29.45
CA PHE A 23 45.98 -5.05 29.70
C PHE A 23 45.67 -5.13 31.20
N ASP A 24 44.43 -5.46 31.54
CA ASP A 24 44.01 -5.64 32.92
C ASP A 24 44.90 -6.69 33.60
N LEU A 25 45.68 -6.25 34.59
CA LEU A 25 46.79 -7.00 35.19
C LEU A 25 46.33 -8.16 36.10
N PHE A 26 45.01 -8.37 36.20
CA PHE A 26 44.34 -9.43 36.95
C PHE A 26 43.37 -10.28 36.11
N GLY A 27 43.37 -10.14 34.78
CA GLY A 27 42.45 -10.84 33.86
C GLY A 27 42.79 -12.33 33.68
N GLY A 28 42.40 -13.15 34.65
CA GLY A 28 42.42 -14.62 34.54
C GLY A 28 41.38 -15.12 33.53
N GLU A 29 41.85 -15.87 32.53
CA GLU A 29 41.16 -16.86 31.68
C GLU A 29 39.61 -16.84 31.68
N SER A 30 39.03 -15.71 31.29
CA SER A 30 37.64 -15.63 30.86
C SER A 30 37.63 -14.89 29.54
N THR A 31 37.21 -15.59 28.48
CA THR A 31 36.86 -15.10 27.15
C THR A 31 36.56 -13.62 27.17
N THR A 32 37.26 -12.83 26.34
CA THR A 32 37.08 -11.40 26.06
C THR A 32 35.63 -10.94 26.26
N GLN A 33 35.24 -10.68 27.51
CA GLN A 33 34.02 -9.98 27.82
C GLN A 33 34.46 -8.53 27.85
N VAL A 34 34.17 -7.83 26.74
CA VAL A 34 34.04 -6.37 26.76
C VAL A 34 33.30 -6.06 28.05
N MET A 35 33.88 -5.26 28.95
CA MET A 35 33.20 -4.84 30.18
C MET A 35 31.85 -4.30 29.74
N GLY A 36 30.80 -5.11 29.93
CA GLY A 36 29.52 -4.87 29.32
C GLY A 36 28.91 -3.71 30.07
N VAL A 37 28.94 -2.52 29.48
CA VAL A 37 28.08 -1.45 29.95
C VAL A 37 26.66 -2.00 29.87
N GLU A 38 25.99 -2.14 31.01
CA GLU A 38 24.56 -2.43 31.07
C GLU A 38 23.84 -1.22 30.50
N LEU A 39 23.72 -1.23 29.18
CA LEU A 39 22.95 -0.25 28.44
C LEU A 39 21.49 -0.64 28.55
N ASP A 40 20.68 0.25 29.13
CA ASP A 40 19.25 0.09 29.15
C ASP A 40 18.70 0.32 27.73
N ILE A 41 18.60 -0.76 26.96
CA ILE A 41 18.05 -0.74 25.61
C ILE A 41 16.53 -0.66 25.74
N PRO A 42 15.88 0.41 25.24
CA PRO A 42 14.44 0.50 25.25
C PRO A 42 13.86 -0.71 24.51
N GLN A 43 13.04 -1.50 25.19
CA GLN A 43 12.40 -2.69 24.61
C GLN A 43 11.11 -2.38 23.82
N GLY A 44 10.76 -1.09 23.70
CA GLY A 44 9.59 -0.65 22.95
C GLY A 44 9.89 -0.57 21.45
N GLU A 45 9.00 -1.12 20.64
CA GLU A 45 9.00 -0.85 19.20
C GLU A 45 8.62 0.62 18.92
N TRP A 46 9.12 1.15 17.80
CA TRP A 46 8.74 2.49 17.35
C TRP A 46 7.26 2.58 16.99
N GLU A 47 6.71 3.78 17.10
CA GLU A 47 5.42 4.11 16.49
C GLU A 47 5.41 3.69 15.02
N LYS A 48 4.34 3.06 14.56
CA LYS A 48 4.26 2.41 13.23
C LYS A 48 4.65 3.36 12.09
N SER A 49 4.28 4.63 12.18
CA SER A 49 4.64 5.65 11.19
C SER A 49 6.15 5.93 11.11
N GLN A 50 6.84 5.95 12.26
CA GLN A 50 8.28 6.13 12.34
C GLN A 50 9.03 4.90 11.82
N LEU A 51 8.56 3.70 12.16
CA LEU A 51 9.14 2.45 11.70
C LEU A 51 9.14 2.37 10.16
N LEU A 52 7.99 2.67 9.54
CA LEU A 52 7.86 2.71 8.08
C LEU A 52 8.74 3.78 7.42
N SER A 53 8.86 4.96 8.03
CA SER A 53 9.77 6.00 7.54
C SER A 53 11.23 5.52 7.54
N TYR A 54 11.66 4.83 8.59
CA TYR A 54 13.03 4.30 8.68
C TYR A 54 13.26 3.12 7.73
N GLU A 55 12.27 2.24 7.52
CA GLU A 55 12.36 1.18 6.50
C GLU A 55 12.59 1.79 5.11
N ARG A 56 11.81 2.82 4.74
CA ARG A 56 12.00 3.52 3.46
C ARG A 56 13.37 4.19 3.36
N GLU A 57 13.83 4.86 4.41
CA GLU A 57 15.12 5.58 4.38
C GLU A 57 16.32 4.61 4.28
N MET A 58 16.26 3.46 4.97
CA MET A 58 17.36 2.49 5.03
C MET A 58 17.37 1.51 3.86
N LEU A 59 16.19 1.06 3.41
CA LEU A 59 16.04 0.00 2.40
C LEU A 59 15.53 0.53 1.06
N GLY A 60 14.99 1.75 1.02
CA GLY A 60 14.37 2.31 -0.18
C GLY A 60 12.98 1.76 -0.48
N LEU A 61 12.45 0.84 0.34
CA LEU A 61 11.18 0.15 0.15
C LEU A 61 10.53 -0.21 1.49
N TYR A 62 9.20 -0.37 1.49
CA TYR A 62 8.45 -0.82 2.67
C TYR A 62 8.43 -2.35 2.72
N VAL A 63 8.92 -2.95 3.82
CA VAL A 63 8.99 -4.42 3.96
C VAL A 63 7.80 -4.93 4.78
N SER A 64 7.42 -4.21 5.82
CA SER A 64 6.51 -4.74 6.84
C SER A 64 5.05 -4.32 6.65
N ASP A 65 4.80 -3.09 6.21
CA ASP A 65 3.44 -2.54 6.13
C ASP A 65 3.36 -1.42 5.07
N HIS A 66 2.94 -1.74 3.85
CA HIS A 66 2.81 -0.74 2.79
C HIS A 66 1.64 0.23 3.10
N PRO A 67 1.78 1.55 2.90
CA PRO A 67 0.68 2.52 3.08
C PRO A 67 -0.59 2.26 2.25
N LEU A 68 -0.53 1.34 1.28
CA LEU A 68 -1.65 0.92 0.45
C LEU A 68 -2.45 -0.24 1.09
N LEU A 69 -1.91 -0.90 2.13
CA LEU A 69 -2.58 -1.96 2.88
C LEU A 69 -3.81 -1.38 3.59
N GLY A 70 -4.99 -1.85 3.19
CA GLY A 70 -6.29 -1.37 3.66
C GLY A 70 -7.10 -0.56 2.63
N ILE A 71 -6.46 -0.02 1.60
CA ILE A 71 -7.12 0.68 0.47
C ILE A 71 -7.06 -0.09 -0.85
N GLU A 72 -6.56 -1.33 -0.83
CA GLU A 72 -6.45 -2.23 -1.98
C GLU A 72 -7.76 -2.34 -2.77
N HIS A 73 -8.89 -2.44 -2.07
CA HIS A 73 -10.21 -2.53 -2.68
C HIS A 73 -10.61 -1.23 -3.41
N VAL A 74 -10.19 -0.07 -2.89
CA VAL A 74 -10.43 1.23 -3.53
C VAL A 74 -9.55 1.38 -4.76
N LEU A 75 -8.28 0.95 -4.67
CA LEU A 75 -7.36 0.96 -5.81
C LEU A 75 -7.88 0.04 -6.91
N LYS A 76 -8.13 -1.23 -6.61
CA LYS A 76 -8.66 -2.22 -7.58
C LYS A 76 -9.97 -1.77 -8.25
N ALA A 77 -10.84 -1.06 -7.53
CA ALA A 77 -12.09 -0.55 -8.12
C ALA A 77 -11.89 0.63 -9.08
N ASN A 78 -10.77 1.34 -8.99
CA ASN A 78 -10.48 2.54 -9.79
C ASN A 78 -9.28 2.37 -10.74
N THR A 79 -8.66 1.19 -10.79
CA THR A 79 -7.53 0.87 -11.67
C THR A 79 -7.89 -0.24 -12.63
N ASP A 80 -7.39 -0.17 -13.86
CA ASP A 80 -7.63 -1.19 -14.89
C ASP A 80 -6.74 -2.42 -14.72
N MET A 81 -5.51 -2.21 -14.22
CA MET A 81 -4.50 -3.25 -13.98
C MET A 81 -3.49 -2.79 -12.91
N SER A 82 -2.80 -3.75 -12.30
CA SER A 82 -1.68 -3.47 -11.38
C SER A 82 -0.42 -3.04 -12.15
N ILE A 83 0.52 -2.40 -11.44
CA ILE A 83 1.79 -1.98 -12.04
C ILE A 83 2.60 -3.19 -12.52
N SER A 84 2.59 -4.30 -11.78
CA SER A 84 3.30 -5.53 -12.15
C SER A 84 2.74 -6.15 -13.42
N GLU A 85 1.41 -6.26 -13.54
CA GLU A 85 0.76 -6.79 -14.74
C GLU A 85 1.08 -5.93 -15.97
N LEU A 86 1.13 -4.61 -15.80
CA LEU A 86 1.50 -3.69 -16.86
C LEU A 86 2.95 -3.86 -17.32
N LEU A 87 3.87 -4.23 -16.41
CA LEU A 87 5.27 -4.50 -16.71
C LEU A 87 5.49 -5.90 -17.32
N ASP A 88 4.76 -6.92 -16.86
CA ASP A 88 4.95 -8.33 -17.25
C ASP A 88 4.15 -8.74 -18.48
N GLU A 89 2.86 -8.41 -18.55
CA GLU A 89 1.99 -8.82 -19.67
C GLU A 89 2.08 -7.85 -20.85
N GLY A 90 2.55 -6.62 -20.61
CA GLY A 90 2.68 -5.57 -21.61
C GLY A 90 1.33 -5.09 -22.12
N ALA A 91 0.90 -3.90 -21.68
CA ALA A 91 -0.30 -3.29 -22.24
C ALA A 91 -0.14 -3.06 -23.76
N VAL A 92 -1.23 -3.18 -24.52
CA VAL A 92 -1.22 -2.96 -25.98
C VAL A 92 -0.56 -1.60 -26.28
N HIS A 93 0.34 -1.57 -27.25
CA HIS A 93 1.03 -0.33 -27.65
C HIS A 93 0.02 0.78 -27.98
N ASP A 94 0.24 1.99 -27.45
CA ASP A 94 -0.66 3.15 -27.55
C ASP A 94 -2.01 3.01 -26.83
N SER A 95 -2.14 2.05 -25.90
CA SER A 95 -3.32 1.95 -25.04
C SER A 95 -3.31 2.97 -23.90
N VAL A 96 -4.51 3.38 -23.50
CA VAL A 96 -4.73 4.21 -22.31
C VAL A 96 -5.16 3.29 -21.18
N VAL A 97 -4.43 3.33 -20.08
CA VAL A 97 -4.63 2.48 -18.90
C VAL A 97 -4.61 3.34 -17.64
N THR A 98 -5.31 2.88 -16.63
CA THR A 98 -5.40 3.54 -15.33
C THR A 98 -4.67 2.72 -14.28
N VAL A 99 -3.65 3.31 -13.68
CA VAL A 99 -2.84 2.70 -12.62
C VAL A 99 -2.96 3.53 -11.34
N GLY A 100 -2.85 2.89 -10.18
CA GLY A 100 -2.99 3.55 -8.89
C GLY A 100 -1.86 3.13 -7.96
N GLY A 101 -1.42 4.05 -7.12
CA GLY A 101 -0.32 3.79 -6.20
C GLY A 101 0.07 5.01 -5.37
N LEU A 102 1.13 4.85 -4.58
CA LEU A 102 1.74 5.88 -3.75
C LEU A 102 2.83 6.62 -4.55
N ILE A 103 2.82 7.95 -4.52
CA ILE A 103 3.93 8.73 -5.08
C ILE A 103 5.15 8.62 -4.16
N THR A 104 6.24 8.04 -4.66
CA THR A 104 7.48 7.88 -3.89
C THR A 104 8.51 8.96 -4.18
N SER A 105 8.57 9.44 -5.43
CA SER A 105 9.51 10.51 -5.80
C SER A 105 8.98 11.42 -6.90
N ILE A 106 9.37 12.70 -6.87
CA ILE A 106 8.97 13.69 -7.88
C ILE A 106 10.19 14.44 -8.39
N ASN A 107 10.57 14.20 -9.65
CA ASN A 107 11.67 14.91 -10.31
C ASN A 107 11.13 15.96 -11.29
N ARG A 108 11.14 17.23 -10.88
CA ARG A 108 10.65 18.37 -11.68
C ARG A 108 11.77 18.89 -12.59
N LYS A 109 11.49 19.00 -13.88
CA LYS A 109 12.42 19.45 -14.92
C LYS A 109 11.79 20.54 -15.77
N VAL A 110 12.64 21.31 -16.45
CA VAL A 110 12.21 22.34 -17.40
C VAL A 110 12.79 22.00 -18.76
N THR A 111 11.95 22.03 -19.79
CA THR A 111 12.38 21.82 -21.17
C THR A 111 13.18 23.02 -21.67
N LYS A 112 13.92 22.86 -22.78
CA LYS A 112 14.66 23.96 -23.42
C LYS A 112 13.76 25.13 -23.84
N GLN A 113 12.46 24.87 -24.02
CA GLN A 113 11.45 25.87 -24.38
C GLN A 113 10.80 26.54 -23.15
N GLY A 114 11.29 26.26 -21.94
CA GLY A 114 10.79 26.86 -20.70
C GLY A 114 9.55 26.17 -20.11
N ALA A 115 9.04 25.11 -20.74
CA ALA A 115 7.88 24.40 -20.23
C ALA A 115 8.28 23.40 -19.14
N SER A 116 7.62 23.45 -17.97
CA SER A 116 7.86 22.55 -16.84
C SER A 116 7.22 21.18 -17.06
N TRP A 117 7.93 20.13 -16.70
CA TRP A 117 7.46 18.74 -16.73
C TRP A 117 7.98 18.00 -15.50
N ALA A 118 7.40 16.86 -15.16
CA ALA A 118 7.89 16.06 -14.04
C ALA A 118 7.94 14.57 -14.40
N ILE A 119 8.91 13.88 -13.81
CA ILE A 119 8.94 12.42 -13.73
C ILE A 119 8.49 12.08 -12.31
N VAL A 120 7.43 11.31 -12.20
CA VAL A 120 6.82 10.94 -10.91
C VAL A 120 6.93 9.43 -10.79
N THR A 121 7.62 8.96 -9.76
CA THR A 121 7.66 7.53 -9.46
C THR A 121 6.45 7.16 -8.62
N VAL A 122 5.69 6.17 -9.09
CA VAL A 122 4.52 5.65 -8.40
C VAL A 122 4.74 4.18 -8.09
N GLU A 123 4.42 3.79 -6.87
CA GLU A 123 4.59 2.44 -6.35
C GLU A 123 3.25 1.85 -5.92
N ASP A 124 3.02 0.61 -6.30
CA ASP A 124 1.92 -0.25 -5.85
C ASP A 124 2.51 -1.47 -5.11
N LEU A 125 1.67 -2.27 -4.48
CA LEU A 125 2.04 -3.48 -3.73
C LEU A 125 2.89 -4.47 -4.55
N GLY A 126 2.75 -4.45 -5.88
CA GLY A 126 3.45 -5.36 -6.77
C GLY A 126 4.70 -4.77 -7.46
N GLY A 127 4.90 -3.45 -7.44
CA GLY A 127 6.02 -2.83 -8.17
C GLY A 127 5.93 -1.33 -8.33
N SER A 128 6.92 -0.75 -9.01
CA SER A 128 7.04 0.70 -9.24
C SER A 128 7.18 1.05 -10.72
N ILE A 129 6.67 2.23 -11.09
CA ILE A 129 6.70 2.76 -12.45
C ILE A 129 6.95 4.26 -12.48
N GLU A 130 7.64 4.71 -13.52
CA GLU A 130 7.85 6.14 -13.79
C GLU A 130 6.75 6.69 -14.69
N ALA A 131 5.97 7.63 -14.16
CA ALA A 131 4.95 8.38 -14.88
C ALA A 131 5.49 9.74 -15.35
N LEU A 132 5.49 9.97 -16.66
CA LEU A 132 5.89 11.25 -17.24
C LEU A 132 4.71 12.21 -17.34
N PHE A 133 4.79 13.33 -16.62
CA PHE A 133 3.86 14.44 -16.68
C PHE A 133 4.41 15.54 -17.58
N PHE A 134 3.95 15.60 -18.84
CA PHE A 134 4.26 16.70 -19.74
C PHE A 134 3.57 17.99 -19.35
N SER A 135 3.99 19.12 -19.94
CA SER A 135 3.60 20.48 -19.55
C SER A 135 2.11 20.70 -19.32
N ASN A 136 1.25 20.11 -20.16
CA ASN A 136 -0.21 20.24 -20.01
C ASN A 136 -0.70 19.56 -18.72
N ALA A 137 -0.38 18.27 -18.55
CA ALA A 137 -0.76 17.49 -17.37
C ALA A 137 -0.07 18.02 -16.10
N TYR A 138 1.20 18.41 -16.19
CA TYR A 138 1.94 18.98 -15.06
C TYR A 138 1.29 20.28 -14.57
N THR A 139 0.95 21.21 -15.46
CA THR A 139 0.34 22.49 -15.04
C THR A 139 -1.02 22.30 -14.38
N GLN A 140 -1.82 21.33 -14.85
CA GLN A 140 -3.13 21.01 -14.29
C GLN A 140 -3.05 20.33 -12.92
N HIS A 141 -2.07 19.44 -12.72
CA HIS A 141 -1.99 18.60 -11.52
C HIS A 141 -0.80 18.94 -10.61
N ALA A 142 -0.06 20.02 -10.86
CA ALA A 142 1.14 20.41 -10.10
C ALA A 142 0.91 20.49 -8.59
N MET A 143 -0.26 20.97 -8.16
CA MET A 143 -0.63 21.07 -6.75
C MET A 143 -0.94 19.71 -6.12
N SER A 144 -1.32 18.72 -6.92
CA SER A 144 -1.66 17.38 -6.46
C SER A 144 -0.47 16.43 -6.40
N LEU A 145 0.63 16.77 -7.10
CA LEU A 145 1.90 16.04 -7.11
C LEU A 145 2.70 16.32 -5.83
N VAL A 146 2.40 15.53 -4.80
CA VAL A 146 3.05 15.55 -3.48
C VAL A 146 3.51 14.12 -3.17
N GLU A 147 4.72 13.98 -2.62
CA GLU A 147 5.25 12.71 -2.15
C GLU A 147 4.38 12.15 -1.01
N ASP A 148 4.39 10.83 -0.83
CA ASP A 148 3.59 10.10 0.16
C ASP A 148 2.07 10.24 -0.02
N ARG A 149 1.63 10.59 -1.23
CA ARG A 149 0.21 10.67 -1.57
C ARG A 149 -0.22 9.52 -2.46
N VAL A 150 -1.34 8.90 -2.10
CA VAL A 150 -2.01 7.92 -2.96
C VAL A 150 -2.72 8.64 -4.10
N VAL A 151 -2.49 8.19 -5.32
CA VAL A 151 -3.03 8.76 -6.55
C VAL A 151 -3.46 7.67 -7.52
N ILE A 152 -4.40 8.03 -8.39
CA ILE A 152 -4.80 7.25 -9.56
C ILE A 152 -4.43 8.06 -10.79
N ILE A 153 -3.59 7.47 -11.63
CA ILE A 153 -3.06 8.09 -12.84
C ILE A 153 -3.60 7.36 -14.05
N ARG A 154 -4.29 8.11 -14.91
CA ARG A 154 -4.67 7.63 -16.23
C ARG A 154 -3.60 8.08 -17.20
N GLY A 155 -2.99 7.12 -17.88
CA GLY A 155 -1.87 7.39 -18.77
C GLY A 155 -1.85 6.50 -19.99
N ARG A 156 -1.04 6.91 -20.95
CA ARG A 156 -0.78 6.17 -22.18
C ARG A 156 0.49 5.36 -22.03
N VAL A 157 0.42 4.09 -22.39
CA VAL A 157 1.58 3.19 -22.43
C VAL A 157 2.14 3.14 -23.83
N ASP A 158 3.43 3.40 -23.94
CA ASP A 158 4.18 3.33 -25.19
C ASP A 158 5.38 2.39 -24.97
N HIS A 159 5.60 1.48 -25.90
CA HIS A 159 6.71 0.53 -25.86
C HIS A 159 7.73 0.98 -26.90
N ARG A 160 8.82 1.60 -26.45
CA ARG A 160 9.88 2.08 -27.34
C ARG A 160 11.20 1.47 -26.92
N ASP A 161 11.86 0.79 -27.85
CA ASP A 161 13.18 0.17 -27.64
C ASP A 161 13.21 -0.80 -26.42
N GLU A 162 12.17 -1.64 -26.28
CA GLU A 162 11.96 -2.59 -25.15
C GLU A 162 11.79 -1.95 -23.76
N GLN A 163 11.77 -0.61 -23.65
CA GLN A 163 11.41 0.08 -22.41
C GLN A 163 9.95 0.53 -22.44
N LEU A 164 9.22 0.17 -21.38
CA LEU A 164 7.89 0.67 -21.13
C LEU A 164 7.95 2.14 -20.73
N ARG A 165 7.21 2.99 -21.44
CA ARG A 165 7.09 4.41 -21.15
C ARG A 165 5.64 4.73 -20.81
N PHE A 166 5.41 5.20 -19.59
CA PHE A 166 4.08 5.61 -19.13
C PHE A 166 3.96 7.13 -19.12
N THR A 167 3.06 7.66 -19.95
CA THR A 167 2.81 9.11 -20.04
C THR A 167 1.49 9.44 -19.38
N ALA A 168 1.52 10.22 -18.29
CA ALA A 168 0.33 10.63 -17.57
C ALA A 168 -0.51 11.62 -18.40
N LEU A 169 -1.80 11.32 -18.53
CA LEU A 169 -2.80 12.18 -19.17
C LEU A 169 -3.64 12.93 -18.13
N ASP A 170 -4.02 12.23 -17.06
CA ASP A 170 -4.86 12.75 -15.99
C ASP A 170 -4.44 12.16 -14.64
N LEU A 171 -4.66 12.91 -13.57
CA LEU A 171 -4.39 12.50 -12.19
C LEU A 171 -5.59 12.83 -11.31
N SER A 172 -6.06 11.81 -10.60
CA SER A 172 -7.08 11.93 -9.57
C SER A 172 -6.57 11.38 -8.24
N SER A 173 -7.07 11.92 -7.13
CA SER A 173 -6.84 11.31 -5.82
C SER A 173 -8.00 10.37 -5.51
N PRO A 174 -7.75 9.10 -5.10
CA PRO A 174 -8.81 8.27 -4.58
C PRO A 174 -9.48 8.97 -3.40
N ASP A 175 -10.80 9.00 -3.37
CA ASP A 175 -11.54 9.57 -2.25
C ASP A 175 -11.50 8.58 -1.08
N ILE A 176 -10.42 8.66 -0.30
CA ILE A 176 -10.17 7.80 0.87
C ILE A 176 -11.18 8.09 2.00
N SER A 177 -11.88 9.23 1.96
CA SER A 177 -12.89 9.63 2.95
C SER A 177 -14.26 9.03 2.68
N ARG A 178 -14.56 8.72 1.41
CA ARG A 178 -15.74 7.97 1.02
C ARG A 178 -15.39 6.48 1.07
N GLY A 179 -15.79 5.83 2.15
CA GLY A 179 -15.85 4.36 2.20
C GLY A 179 -16.50 3.80 0.93
N PRO A 180 -16.17 2.56 0.54
CA PRO A 180 -16.15 2.10 -0.85
C PRO A 180 -17.29 2.65 -1.71
N VAL A 181 -16.98 3.35 -2.80
CA VAL A 181 -18.03 3.88 -3.68
C VAL A 181 -18.47 2.78 -4.62
N GLY A 182 -19.57 2.10 -4.30
CA GLY A 182 -20.13 1.02 -5.10
C GLY A 182 -21.18 0.19 -4.35
N PRO A 183 -21.88 -0.75 -5.02
CA PRO A 183 -22.71 -1.71 -4.31
C PRO A 183 -21.85 -2.54 -3.34
N LEU A 184 -22.40 -2.99 -2.21
CA LEU A 184 -21.74 -4.01 -1.39
C LEU A 184 -21.83 -5.34 -2.15
N ILE A 185 -20.70 -5.95 -2.47
CA ILE A 185 -20.67 -7.27 -3.11
C ILE A 185 -20.54 -8.33 -2.04
N ILE A 186 -21.53 -9.22 -1.99
CA ILE A 186 -21.53 -10.40 -1.13
C ILE A 186 -21.31 -11.59 -2.05
N SER A 187 -20.18 -12.28 -1.94
CA SER A 187 -19.94 -13.52 -2.69
C SER A 187 -20.21 -14.74 -1.82
N LEU A 188 -20.97 -15.70 -2.34
CA LEU A 188 -21.15 -17.00 -1.71
C LEU A 188 -21.29 -18.13 -2.74
N PRO A 189 -20.80 -19.35 -2.44
CA PRO A 189 -21.02 -20.51 -3.31
C PRO A 189 -22.50 -20.87 -3.39
N ILE A 190 -23.01 -21.22 -4.57
CA ILE A 190 -24.44 -21.59 -4.74
C ILE A 190 -24.87 -22.73 -3.81
N ALA A 191 -23.95 -23.63 -3.45
CA ALA A 191 -24.19 -24.73 -2.51
C ALA A 191 -24.52 -24.25 -1.08
N GLN A 192 -24.09 -23.05 -0.71
CA GLN A 192 -24.38 -22.42 0.59
C GLN A 192 -25.63 -21.53 0.54
N CYS A 193 -26.21 -21.32 -0.65
CA CYS A 193 -27.45 -20.57 -0.83
C CYS A 193 -28.66 -21.39 -0.37
N THR A 194 -28.78 -21.59 0.93
CA THR A 194 -29.90 -22.31 1.55
C THR A 194 -30.92 -21.33 2.14
N PRO A 195 -32.23 -21.66 2.18
CA PRO A 195 -33.25 -20.81 2.78
C PRO A 195 -32.90 -20.22 4.17
N PRO A 196 -32.38 -21.00 5.15
CA PRO A 196 -32.05 -20.44 6.46
C PRO A 196 -30.91 -19.42 6.44
N ILE A 197 -29.93 -19.57 5.54
CA ILE A 197 -28.82 -18.62 5.39
C ILE A 197 -29.33 -17.33 4.74
N VAL A 198 -30.18 -17.45 3.72
CA VAL A 198 -30.78 -16.30 3.02
C VAL A 198 -31.68 -15.49 3.97
N ASP A 199 -32.49 -16.15 4.80
CA ASP A 199 -33.34 -15.47 5.78
C ASP A 199 -32.52 -14.70 6.82
N ARG A 200 -31.45 -15.31 7.32
CA ARG A 200 -30.55 -14.69 8.30
C ARG A 200 -29.77 -13.52 7.70
N MET A 201 -29.28 -13.66 6.47
CA MET A 201 -28.65 -12.57 5.72
C MET A 201 -29.63 -11.41 5.53
N LYS A 202 -30.88 -11.70 5.16
CA LYS A 202 -31.93 -10.69 4.99
C LYS A 202 -32.24 -9.94 6.29
N GLU A 203 -32.18 -10.61 7.43
CA GLU A 203 -32.34 -9.98 8.75
C GLU A 203 -31.18 -9.02 9.07
N ILE A 204 -29.94 -9.43 8.82
CA ILE A 204 -28.74 -8.61 9.03
C ILE A 204 -28.69 -7.39 8.09
N LEU A 205 -29.10 -7.56 6.84
CA LEU A 205 -29.19 -6.45 5.88
C LEU A 205 -30.28 -5.45 6.31
N ARG A 206 -31.36 -5.90 6.94
CA ARG A 206 -32.42 -5.03 7.47
C ARG A 206 -32.00 -4.26 8.72
N SER A 207 -31.10 -4.80 9.54
CA SER A 207 -30.64 -4.12 10.77
C SER A 207 -29.66 -2.97 10.50
N HIS A 208 -29.12 -2.86 9.28
CA HIS A 208 -28.13 -1.83 8.92
C HIS A 208 -28.56 -1.00 7.69
N PRO A 209 -29.66 -0.22 7.76
CA PRO A 209 -30.14 0.57 6.63
C PRO A 209 -29.15 1.65 6.19
N GLY A 210 -29.14 1.97 4.90
CA GLY A 210 -28.22 2.98 4.36
C GLY A 210 -28.40 3.30 2.88
N PRO A 211 -27.44 4.01 2.28
CA PRO A 211 -27.55 4.49 0.90
C PRO A 211 -26.98 3.54 -0.16
N ARG A 212 -26.21 2.50 0.21
CA ARG A 212 -25.52 1.62 -0.76
C ARG A 212 -26.38 0.43 -1.17
N GLU A 213 -26.41 0.16 -2.47
CA GLU A 213 -27.05 -1.05 -3.03
C GLU A 213 -26.25 -2.31 -2.67
N VAL A 214 -26.87 -3.48 -2.73
CA VAL A 214 -26.22 -4.77 -2.44
C VAL A 214 -26.35 -5.71 -3.62
N HIS A 215 -25.23 -6.26 -4.07
CA HIS A 215 -25.17 -7.27 -5.11
C HIS A 215 -24.69 -8.59 -4.50
N LEU A 216 -25.38 -9.68 -4.84
CA LEU A 216 -25.04 -11.03 -4.43
C LEU A 216 -24.39 -11.75 -5.61
N HIS A 217 -23.15 -12.17 -5.46
CA HIS A 217 -22.44 -13.02 -6.42
C HIS A 217 -22.62 -14.48 -5.97
N LEU A 218 -23.25 -15.27 -6.83
CA LEU A 218 -23.38 -16.71 -6.65
C LEU A 218 -22.39 -17.42 -7.55
N ASP A 219 -21.40 -18.06 -6.94
CA ASP A 219 -20.42 -18.87 -7.66
C ASP A 219 -20.93 -20.32 -7.80
N ASP A 220 -21.14 -20.75 -9.05
CA ASP A 220 -21.46 -22.14 -9.40
C ASP A 220 -20.45 -22.67 -10.42
N ARG A 221 -19.41 -23.37 -9.93
CA ARG A 221 -18.43 -24.18 -10.69
C ARG A 221 -18.06 -23.62 -12.09
N GLY A 222 -17.82 -22.32 -12.20
CA GLY A 222 -17.40 -21.64 -13.44
C GLY A 222 -18.40 -20.65 -14.02
N THR A 223 -19.63 -20.58 -13.49
CA THR A 223 -20.60 -19.52 -13.79
C THR A 223 -20.79 -18.62 -12.58
N ASN A 224 -20.66 -17.31 -12.77
CA ASN A 224 -20.89 -16.31 -11.73
C ASN A 224 -22.21 -15.61 -12.04
N THR A 225 -23.19 -15.77 -11.14
CA THR A 225 -24.51 -15.13 -11.28
C THR A 225 -24.60 -13.95 -10.32
N VAL A 226 -24.80 -12.75 -10.87
CA VAL A 226 -24.96 -11.52 -10.08
C VAL A 226 -26.44 -11.21 -9.90
N LEU A 227 -26.89 -11.16 -8.66
CA LEU A 227 -28.25 -10.80 -8.26
C LEU A 227 -28.24 -9.45 -7.54
N LYS A 228 -29.00 -8.48 -8.06
CA LYS A 228 -29.27 -7.24 -7.33
C LYS A 228 -30.30 -7.47 -6.25
N LEU A 229 -29.98 -7.15 -5.00
CA LEU A 229 -30.92 -7.22 -3.89
C LEU A 229 -31.64 -5.88 -3.71
N ASP A 230 -32.93 -5.93 -3.42
CA ASP A 230 -33.74 -4.77 -3.06
C ASP A 230 -33.50 -4.34 -1.59
N ALA A 231 -32.23 -4.13 -1.24
CA ALA A 231 -31.80 -3.66 0.07
C ALA A 231 -30.79 -2.53 -0.09
N LYS A 232 -30.92 -1.49 0.74
CA LYS A 232 -29.94 -0.41 0.81
C LYS A 232 -29.36 -0.35 2.21
N ILE A 233 -28.03 -0.39 2.31
CA ILE A 233 -27.32 -0.57 3.58
C ILE A 233 -26.17 0.41 3.76
N THR A 234 -25.70 0.54 4.99
CA THR A 234 -24.46 1.26 5.32
C THR A 234 -23.39 0.25 5.68
N SER A 235 -22.24 0.31 5.00
CA SER A 235 -21.10 -0.54 5.37
C SER A 235 -20.58 -0.11 6.73
N SER A 236 -20.60 -1.03 7.69
CA SER A 236 -20.11 -0.81 9.05
C SER A 236 -19.28 -2.03 9.51
N PRO A 237 -18.33 -1.83 10.45
CA PRO A 237 -17.57 -2.95 11.01
C PRO A 237 -18.47 -4.03 11.62
N SER A 238 -19.62 -3.65 12.22
CA SER A 238 -20.61 -4.60 12.75
C SER A 238 -21.24 -5.45 11.65
N LEU A 239 -21.70 -4.82 10.56
CA LEU A 239 -22.28 -5.53 9.42
C LEU A 239 -21.29 -6.53 8.81
N SER A 240 -20.04 -6.11 8.63
CA SER A 240 -19.02 -6.98 8.04
C SER A 240 -18.66 -8.16 8.95
N ALA A 241 -18.65 -7.99 10.27
CA ALA A 241 -18.47 -9.07 11.23
C ALA A 241 -19.64 -10.07 11.19
N ASP A 242 -20.88 -9.59 11.16
CA ASP A 242 -22.08 -10.44 11.13
C ASP A 242 -22.18 -11.26 9.83
N LEU A 243 -21.85 -10.66 8.69
CA LEU A 243 -21.82 -11.36 7.39
C LEU A 243 -20.72 -12.41 7.34
N LYS A 244 -19.51 -12.09 7.84
CA LYS A 244 -18.40 -13.05 7.93
C LYS A 244 -18.70 -14.22 8.85
N ALA A 245 -19.47 -14.02 9.92
CA ALA A 245 -19.86 -15.09 10.83
C ALA A 245 -20.78 -16.14 10.18
N ILE A 246 -21.54 -15.77 9.15
CA ILE A 246 -22.50 -16.67 8.48
C ILE A 246 -21.94 -17.22 7.17
N LEU A 247 -21.27 -16.38 6.38
CA LEU A 247 -20.81 -16.71 5.02
C LEU A 247 -19.31 -17.02 4.95
N GLY A 248 -18.57 -16.82 6.04
CA GLY A 248 -17.13 -17.02 6.12
C GLY A 248 -16.31 -15.76 5.80
N PRO A 249 -14.99 -15.80 6.01
CA PRO A 249 -14.11 -14.62 5.95
C PRO A 249 -13.96 -14.02 4.54
N GLY A 250 -14.21 -14.80 3.48
CA GLY A 250 -14.08 -14.39 2.07
C GLY A 250 -15.37 -13.90 1.41
N CYS A 251 -16.43 -13.63 2.17
CA CYS A 251 -17.74 -13.30 1.61
C CYS A 251 -17.91 -11.84 1.15
N LEU A 252 -16.99 -10.95 1.52
CA LEU A 252 -17.06 -9.52 1.19
C LEU A 252 -15.94 -9.18 0.19
N VAL A 253 -16.34 -8.55 -0.91
CA VAL A 253 -15.46 -8.10 -2.00
C VAL A 253 -15.60 -6.58 -2.18
#